data_AF-A0A4Q5QC53-F1
#
_entry.id   AF-A0A4Q5QC53-F1
#
_cell.length_a   1.000
_cell.length_b   1.000
_cell.length_c   1.000
_cell.angle_alpha   90.00
_cell.angle_beta   90.00
_cell.angle_gamma   90.00
#
_symmetry.space_group_name_H-M   'P 1'
#
loop_
_entity.id
_entity.type
_entity.pdbx_description
1 polymer ?
#
loop_
_entity_poly.entity_id
_entity_poly.type
_entity_poly.pdbx_seq_one_letter_code
_entity_poly.pdbx_strand_id
1 'polypeptide(L)' 'MSEFPDRGAPRDDLRPGLRTIAWRRRCTIAFMVEEVDVVVIGIFYGGRDFESLLEG' A
#
# COMPACT_ATOMS: atom_id res chain seq x y z
N MET A 1 -3.68 2.73 19.02
CA MET A 1 -3.31 3.88 18.18
C MET A 1 -2.82 3.33 16.84
N SER A 2 -3.72 3.15 15.87
CA SER A 2 -3.29 3.08 14.47
C SER A 2 -2.88 4.50 14.11
N GLU A 3 -1.58 4.75 14.07
CA GLU A 3 -1.07 6.09 13.78
C GLU A 3 -1.28 6.40 12.29
N PHE A 4 -2.48 6.91 11.98
CA PHE A 4 -2.87 7.51 10.70
C PHE A 4 -2.78 6.57 9.49
N PRO A 5 -3.70 5.59 9.35
CA PRO A 5 -3.75 4.70 8.19
C PRO A 5 -3.87 5.45 6.85
N ASP A 6 -4.41 6.67 6.86
CA ASP A 6 -4.51 7.53 5.68
C ASP A 6 -3.19 8.17 5.21
N ARG A 7 -2.07 8.01 5.93
CA ARG A 7 -0.77 8.59 5.52
C ARG A 7 -0.13 7.90 4.31
N GLY A 8 -0.61 6.72 3.90
CA GLY A 8 -0.12 6.07 2.70
C GLY A 8 -0.42 6.88 1.44
N ALA A 9 0.53 6.90 0.50
CA ALA A 9 0.35 7.53 -0.80
C ALA A 9 -0.79 6.81 -1.55
N PRO A 10 -1.85 7.52 -1.96
CA PRO A 10 -2.94 6.92 -2.71
C PRO A 10 -2.42 6.43 -4.07
N ARG A 11 -2.86 5.23 -4.45
CA ARG A 11 -2.58 4.58 -5.74
C ARG A 11 -3.88 4.18 -6.43
N ASP A 12 -4.82 5.12 -6.45
CA ASP A 12 -6.10 4.97 -7.16
C ASP A 12 -5.92 4.77 -8.67
N ASP A 13 -4.75 5.14 -9.21
CA ASP A 13 -4.31 4.87 -10.58
C ASP A 13 -4.14 3.37 -10.86
N LEU A 14 -3.80 2.58 -9.84
CA LEU A 14 -3.70 1.11 -9.94
C LEU A 14 -4.99 0.43 -9.50
N ARG A 15 -5.58 0.89 -8.38
CA ARG A 15 -6.82 0.35 -7.82
C ARG A 15 -7.46 1.35 -6.85
N PRO A 16 -8.77 1.61 -6.93
CA PRO A 16 -9.45 2.49 -5.99
C PRO A 16 -9.26 2.08 -4.52
N GLY A 17 -8.90 3.04 -3.67
CA GLY A 17 -8.69 2.82 -2.23
C GLY A 17 -7.32 2.23 -1.88
N LEU A 18 -6.50 1.88 -2.87
CA LEU A 18 -5.15 1.37 -2.66
C LEU A 18 -4.24 2.47 -2.12
N ARG A 19 -3.43 2.13 -1.13
CA ARG A 19 -2.40 2.99 -0.57
C ARG A 19 -1.09 2.25 -0.47
N THR A 20 0.01 3.00 -0.58
CA THR A 20 1.35 2.47 -0.38
C THR A 20 2.15 3.29 0.63
N ILE A 21 2.99 2.63 1.42
CA ILE A 21 4.03 3.28 2.23
C ILE A 21 5.39 2.66 1.96
N ALA A 22 6.41 3.51 1.89
CA ALA A 22 7.79 3.06 1.82
C ALA A 22 8.35 2.90 3.24
N TRP A 23 8.80 1.69 3.59
CA TRP A 23 9.49 1.42 4.84
C TRP A 23 11.00 1.32 4.63
N ARG A 24 11.74 2.18 5.35
CA ARG A 24 13.22 2.23 5.38
C ARG A 24 13.90 2.19 4.00
N ARG A 25 13.22 2.69 2.95
CA ARG A 25 13.69 2.66 1.55
C ARG A 25 14.03 1.26 1.03
N ARG A 26 13.49 0.21 1.65
CA ARG A 26 13.76 -1.20 1.30
C ARG A 26 12.51 -1.96 0.88
N CYS A 27 11.36 -1.55 1.41
CA CYS A 27 10.10 -2.23 1.18
C CYS A 27 9.00 -1.23 0.87
N THR A 28 8.12 -1.59 -0.06
CA THR A 28 6.84 -0.95 -0.28
C THR A 28 5.75 -1.84 0.30
N ILE A 29 4.91 -1.30 1.17
CA ILE A 29 3.75 -2.00 1.73
C ILE A 29 2.53 -1.44 1.03
N ALA A 30 1.76 -2.31 0.36
CA ALA A 30 0.49 -1.97 -0.26
C ALA A 30 -0.65 -2.42 0.64
N PHE A 31 -1.61 -1.54 0.88
CA PHE A 31 -2.73 -1.79 1.79
C PHE A 31 -3.97 -0.97 1.40
N MET A 32 -5.12 -1.36 1.94
CA MET A 32 -6.37 -0.60 1.89
C MET A 32 -6.84 -0.31 3.31
N VAL A 33 -7.58 0.78 3.47
CA VAL A 33 -8.21 1.17 4.74
C VAL A 33 -9.69 0.90 4.61
N GLU A 34 -10.19 -0.03 5.42
CA GLU A 34 -11.61 -0.34 5.58
C GLU A 34 -12.13 0.40 6.83
N GLU A 35 -13.45 0.37 7.08
CA GLU A 35 -14.07 1.13 8.19
C GLU A 35 -13.44 0.90 9.56
N VAL A 36 -12.98 -0.33 9.84
CA VAL A 36 -12.42 -0.72 11.14
C VAL A 36 -11.05 -1.36 11.05
N ASP A 37 -10.58 -1.70 9.85
CA ASP A 37 -9.40 -2.52 9.62
C ASP A 37 -8.47 -1.94 8.55
N VAL A 38 -7.20 -2.32 8.62
CA VAL A 38 -6.23 -2.08 7.55
C VAL A 38 -5.87 -3.42 6.92
N VAL A 39 -6.16 -3.56 5.63
CA VAL A 39 -5.91 -4.80 4.89
C VAL A 39 -4.60 -4.66 4.13
N VAL A 40 -3.57 -5.40 4.54
CA VAL A 40 -2.29 -5.45 3.83
C VAL A 40 -2.42 -6.40 2.63
N ILE A 41 -2.30 -5.84 1.43
CA ILE A 41 -2.39 -6.58 0.17
C ILE A 41 -1.03 -7.24 -0.15
N GLY A 42 0.07 -6.57 0.16
CA GLY A 42 1.40 -7.10 -0.13
C GLY A 42 2.54 -6.29 0.46
N ILE A 43 3.69 -6.96 0.62
CA ILE A 43 4.96 -6.37 1.05
C ILE A 43 6.01 -6.68 -0.01
N PHE A 44 6.45 -5.65 -0.72
CA PHE A 44 7.35 -5.76 -1.86
C PHE A 44 8.73 -5.25 -1.51
N TYR A 45 9.75 -6.11 -1.63
CA TYR A 45 11.14 -5.77 -1.35
C TYR A 45 11.90 -5.39 -2.62
N GLY A 46 12.82 -4.43 -2.50
CA GLY A 46 13.93 -4.25 -3.44
C GLY A 46 13.58 -3.58 -4.77
N GLY A 47 12.57 -2.71 -4.82
CA GLY A 47 12.20 -2.00 -6.04
C GLY A 47 11.54 -2.90 -7.10
N ARG A 48 10.99 -4.05 -6.70
CA ARG A 48 10.10 -4.84 -7.56
C ARG A 48 8.98 -3.95 -8.08
N ASP A 49 8.69 -4.11 -9.37
CA ASP A 49 7.53 -3.52 -10.03
C ASP A 49 6.26 -4.14 -9.42
N PHE A 50 5.82 -3.53 -8.32
CA PHE A 50 4.60 -3.93 -7.65
C PHE A 50 3.37 -3.41 -8.41
N GLU A 51 3.55 -2.47 -9.33
CA GLU A 51 2.47 -1.88 -10.10
C GLU A 51 1.85 -2.97 -10.97
N SER A 52 2.65 -3.68 -11.76
CA SER A 52 2.17 -4.81 -12.57
C SER A 52 1.55 -5.98 -11.78
N LEU A 53 1.79 -6.07 -10.46
CA LEU A 53 1.18 -7.08 -9.59
C LEU A 53 -0.14 -6.61 -8.96
N LEU A 54 -0.37 -5.30 -8.96
CA LEU A 54 -1.55 -4.65 -8.37
C LEU A 54 -2.50 -4.08 -9.44
N GLU A 55 -2.03 -3.92 -10.68
CA GLU A 55 -2.85 -3.74 -11.87
C GLU A 55 -3.71 -4.99 -12.07
N GLY A 56 -5.01 -4.85 -11.82
CA GLY A 56 -6.02 -5.90 -12.00
C GLY A 56 -7.30 -5.32 -12.56
#